data_AF-A0A376WTY0-F1
#
_entry.id   AF-A0A376WTY0-F1
#
_cell.length_a   1.000
_cell.length_b   1.000
_cell.length_c   1.000
_cell.angle_alpha   90.00
_cell.angle_beta   90.00
_cell.angle_gamma   90.00
#
_symmetry.space_group_name_H-M   'P 1'
#
loop_
_entity.id
_entity.type
_entity.pdbx_description
1 polymer ?
#
loop_
_entity_poly.entity_id
_entity_poly.type
_entity_poly.pdbx_seq_one_letter_code
_entity_poly.pdbx_strand_id
1 'polypeptide(L)' 'MGELKKAPKKTPKQGGGGRRDRWIGDKGRKIYEWDSQHGELEGYRASDGEHIGAFDPKTGKQIKGPDPKGRNIKNIFKR' A
#
# COMPACT_ATOMS: atom_id res chain seq x y z
N MET A 1 -3.20 -3.86 -11.89
CA MET A 1 -3.29 -4.36 -10.48
C MET A 1 -3.79 -5.79 -10.38
N GLY A 2 -4.60 -6.26 -11.33
CA GLY A 2 -5.25 -7.57 -11.22
C GLY A 2 -6.35 -7.54 -10.14
N GLU A 3 -6.83 -8.71 -9.77
CA GLU A 3 -7.77 -8.86 -8.65
C GLU A 3 -7.12 -8.41 -7.33
N LEU A 4 -7.84 -7.59 -6.57
CA LEU A 4 -7.43 -7.13 -5.23
C LEU A 4 -8.20 -7.91 -4.16
N LYS A 5 -7.47 -8.55 -3.25
CA LYS A 5 -8.04 -9.26 -2.11
C LYS A 5 -7.82 -8.45 -0.84
N LYS A 6 -8.88 -8.23 -0.06
CA LYS A 6 -8.76 -7.57 1.25
C LYS A 6 -7.78 -8.35 2.14
N ALA A 7 -6.97 -7.62 2.89
CA ALA A 7 -5.96 -8.18 3.78
C ALA A 7 -6.03 -7.52 5.17
N PRO A 8 -5.47 -8.15 6.22
CA PRO A 8 -5.45 -7.57 7.55
C PRO A 8 -4.78 -6.20 7.57
N LYS A 9 -5.44 -5.23 8.20
CA LYS A 9 -4.92 -3.86 8.36
C LYS A 9 -3.76 -3.87 9.35
N LYS A 10 -2.60 -3.37 8.93
CA LYS A 10 -1.38 -3.36 9.77
C LYS A 10 -0.78 -1.97 10.00
N THR A 11 -0.77 -1.09 9.00
CA THR A 11 -0.20 0.26 9.14
C THR A 11 -1.15 1.16 9.93
N PRO A 12 -0.72 1.80 11.03
CA PRO A 12 -1.52 2.83 11.69
C PRO A 12 -1.78 4.02 10.76
N LYS A 13 -2.96 4.66 10.89
CA LYS A 13 -3.23 5.94 10.22
C LYS A 13 -2.46 7.05 10.92
N GLN A 14 -1.93 7.99 10.14
CA GLN A 14 -1.30 9.20 10.69
C GLN A 14 -2.40 10.07 11.32
N GLY A 15 -2.22 10.48 12.57
CA GLY A 15 -3.23 11.20 13.35
C GLY A 15 -4.18 10.33 14.17
N GLY A 16 -3.97 9.01 14.22
CA GLY A 16 -4.83 8.09 14.98
C GLY A 16 -6.04 7.59 14.18
N GLY A 17 -7.03 7.00 14.84
CA GLY A 17 -8.25 6.50 14.16
C GLY A 17 -8.10 5.12 13.50
N GLY A 18 -7.20 4.27 14.01
CA GLY A 18 -7.06 2.88 13.60
C GLY A 18 -5.97 2.65 12.54
N ARG A 19 -6.18 1.64 11.68
CA ARG A 19 -5.21 1.18 10.68
C ARG A 19 -5.70 1.41 9.26
N ARG A 20 -4.77 1.60 8.32
CA ARG A 20 -5.03 1.77 6.89
C ARG A 20 -5.68 0.50 6.33
N ASP A 21 -6.67 0.69 5.45
CA ASP A 21 -7.19 -0.42 4.66
C ASP A 21 -6.09 -0.98 3.77
N ARG A 22 -6.07 -2.31 3.64
CA ARG A 22 -5.01 -3.03 2.96
C ARG A 22 -5.59 -4.06 2.00
N TRP A 23 -4.97 -4.17 0.84
CA TRP A 23 -5.25 -5.19 -0.15
C TRP A 23 -3.96 -5.84 -0.62
N ILE A 24 -4.09 -7.07 -1.10
CA ILE A 24 -3.04 -7.81 -1.79
C ILE A 24 -3.49 -7.97 -3.24
N GLY A 25 -2.61 -7.62 -4.16
CA GLY A 25 -2.85 -7.75 -5.60
C GLY A 25 -1.70 -8.46 -6.29
N ASP A 26 -1.79 -8.52 -7.62
CA ASP A 26 -0.75 -9.09 -8.48
C ASP A 26 -0.29 -10.49 -8.05
N LYS A 27 -1.28 -11.37 -7.76
CA LYS A 27 -1.07 -12.74 -7.28
C LYS A 27 -0.22 -12.83 -6.00
N GLY A 28 -0.35 -11.86 -5.09
CA GLY A 28 0.39 -11.86 -3.83
C GLY A 28 1.67 -11.04 -3.84
N ARG A 29 2.09 -10.50 -5.00
CA ARG A 29 3.38 -9.83 -5.15
C ARG A 29 3.35 -8.37 -4.73
N LYS A 30 2.16 -7.77 -4.62
CA LYS A 30 1.99 -6.36 -4.28
C LYS A 30 0.97 -6.18 -3.16
N ILE A 31 1.26 -5.22 -2.30
CA ILE A 31 0.39 -4.75 -1.23
C ILE A 31 -0.03 -3.34 -1.58
N TYR A 32 -1.29 -3.02 -1.35
CA TYR A 32 -1.84 -1.70 -1.56
C TYR A 32 -2.49 -1.22 -0.27
N GLU A 33 -2.22 0.02 0.11
CA GLU A 33 -2.85 0.65 1.28
C GLU A 33 -3.52 1.96 0.90
N TRP A 34 -4.67 2.22 1.53
CA TRP A 34 -5.37 3.48 1.32
C TRP A 34 -4.65 4.63 2.00
N ASP A 35 -4.28 5.65 1.22
CA ASP A 35 -3.87 6.95 1.73
C ASP A 35 -5.05 7.92 1.69
N SER A 36 -5.71 8.08 2.84
CA SER A 36 -6.85 8.98 2.97
C SER A 36 -6.48 10.46 2.88
N GLN A 37 -5.20 10.83 3.01
CA GLN A 37 -4.79 12.24 2.89
C GLN A 37 -4.78 12.68 1.44
N HIS A 38 -4.37 11.79 0.53
CA HIS A 38 -4.21 12.10 -0.90
C HIS A 38 -5.28 11.46 -1.79
N GLY A 39 -6.09 10.54 -1.25
CA GLY A 39 -7.12 9.84 -2.02
C GLY A 39 -6.55 8.82 -3.01
N GLU A 40 -5.42 8.20 -2.67
CA GLU A 40 -4.67 7.30 -3.55
C GLU A 40 -4.35 5.95 -2.89
N LEU A 41 -4.01 4.95 -3.70
CA LEU A 41 -3.47 3.67 -3.23
C LEU A 41 -1.95 3.74 -3.22
N GLU A 42 -1.36 3.65 -2.04
CA GLU A 42 0.07 3.48 -1.85
C GLU A 42 0.44 2.00 -2.09
N GLY A 43 1.34 1.74 -3.03
CA GLY A 43 1.76 0.40 -3.39
C GLY A 43 3.10 0.01 -2.78
N TYR A 44 3.21 -1.24 -2.36
CA TYR A 44 4.41 -1.81 -1.77
C TYR A 44 4.71 -3.20 -2.34
N ARG A 45 5.98 -3.54 -2.46
CA ARG A 45 6.41 -4.89 -2.84
C ARG A 45 6.20 -5.84 -1.65
N ALA A 46 5.57 -6.99 -1.90
CA ALA A 46 5.21 -7.90 -0.81
C ALA A 46 6.42 -8.64 -0.19
N SER A 47 7.54 -8.77 -0.92
CA SER A 47 8.73 -9.47 -0.46
C SER A 47 9.51 -8.74 0.63
N ASP A 48 9.59 -7.41 0.54
CA ASP A 48 10.48 -6.58 1.37
C ASP A 48 9.82 -5.29 1.86
N GLY A 49 8.58 -5.01 1.44
CA GLY A 49 7.81 -3.84 1.87
C GLY A 49 8.25 -2.54 1.20
N GLU A 50 9.10 -2.58 0.16
CA GLU A 50 9.55 -1.38 -0.55
C GLU A 50 8.38 -0.65 -1.19
N HIS A 51 8.33 0.68 -1.03
CA HIS A 51 7.35 1.52 -1.73
C HIS A 51 7.61 1.52 -3.23
N ILE A 52 6.60 1.16 -4.02
CA ILE A 52 6.69 1.08 -5.48
C ILE A 52 5.91 2.19 -6.19
N GLY A 53 5.26 3.08 -5.44
CA GLY A 53 4.57 4.26 -5.94
C GLY A 53 3.10 4.35 -5.52
N ALA A 54 2.46 5.43 -5.94
CA ALA A 54 1.04 5.67 -5.72
C ALA A 54 0.22 5.39 -6.98
N PHE A 55 -1.01 4.95 -6.78
CA PHE A 55 -1.90 4.51 -7.85
C PHE A 55 -3.30 5.09 -7.70
N ASP A 56 -3.93 5.40 -8.83
CA ASP A 56 -5.31 5.84 -8.89
C ASP A 56 -6.25 4.67 -8.51
N PRO A 57 -7.17 4.85 -7.55
CA PRO A 57 -8.01 3.77 -7.04
C PRO A 57 -9.10 3.32 -8.03
N LYS A 58 -9.46 4.16 -9.01
CA LYS A 58 -10.52 3.87 -9.99
C LYS A 58 -9.99 3.08 -11.19
N THR A 59 -8.78 3.43 -11.62
CA THR A 59 -8.17 2.93 -12.86
C THR A 59 -7.03 1.96 -12.59
N GLY A 60 -6.45 1.98 -11.38
CA GLY A 60 -5.25 1.21 -11.02
C GLY A 60 -3.98 1.67 -11.74
N LYS A 61 -4.01 2.81 -12.45
CA LYS A 61 -2.84 3.40 -13.11
C LYS A 61 -1.91 4.00 -12.07
N GLN A 62 -0.61 3.86 -12.29
CA GLN A 62 0.39 4.50 -11.45
C GLN A 62 0.37 6.01 -11.70
N ILE A 63 0.26 6.79 -10.62
CA ILE A 63 0.24 8.26 -10.67
C ILE A 63 1.53 8.87 -10.12
N LYS A 64 2.25 8.14 -9.26
CA LYS A 64 3.57 8.54 -8.73
C LYS A 64 4.51 7.35 -8.72
N GLY A 65 5.79 7.61 -8.98
CA GLY A 65 6.86 6.63 -8.82
C GLY A 65 7.14 6.30 -7.35
N PRO A 66 8.09 5.38 -7.08
CA PRO A 66 8.63 5.12 -5.75
C PRO A 66 9.07 6.41 -5.04
N ASP A 67 8.98 6.41 -3.71
CA ASP A 67 9.39 7.56 -2.91
C ASP A 67 10.93 7.55 -2.80
N PRO A 68 11.63 8.60 -3.25
CA PRO A 68 13.09 8.65 -3.19
C PRO A 68 13.65 8.62 -1.76
N LYS A 69 12.82 8.89 -0.74
CA LYS A 69 13.21 8.81 0.68
C LYS A 69 13.19 7.39 1.25
N GLY A 70 12.89 6.37 0.42
CA GLY A 70 12.99 4.97 0.82
C GLY A 70 11.87 4.51 1.76
N ARG A 71 10.63 4.95 1.51
CA ARG A 71 9.47 4.52 2.30
C ARG A 71 9.32 3.00 2.25
N ASN A 72 9.10 2.37 3.41
CA ASN A 72 9.07 0.91 3.52
C ASN A 72 8.13 0.44 4.64
N ILE A 73 7.41 -0.67 4.41
CA ILE A 73 6.45 -1.27 5.35
C ILE A 73 6.88 -2.65 5.92
N LYS A 74 8.16 -2.99 5.86
CA LYS A 74 8.70 -4.28 6.35
C LYS A 74 8.44 -4.49 7.84
N ASN A 75 8.53 -3.43 8.64
CA ASN A 75 8.40 -3.53 10.10
C ASN A 75 7.02 -4.04 10.54
N ILE A 76 5.99 -3.85 9.71
CA ILE A 76 4.63 -4.31 9.98
C ILE A 76 4.31 -5.66 9.34
N PHE A 77 5.27 -6.32 8.68
CA PHE A 77 5.11 -7.71 8.27
C PHE A 77 5.36 -8.69 9.41
N LYS A 78 6.09 -8.28 10.45
CA LYS A 78 6.28 -9.07 11.66
C LYS A 78 4.92 -9.37 12.31
N ARG A 79 4.77 -10.62 12.75
CA ARG A 79 3.54 -11.16 13.34
C ARG A 79 3.27 -10.52 14.70
#